data_AF-A0A9D2ST56-F1
#
_entry.id   AF-A0A9D2ST56-F1
#
_cell.length_a   1.000
_cell.length_b   1.000
_cell.length_c   1.000
_cell.angle_alpha   90.00
_cell.angle_beta   90.00
_cell.angle_gamma   90.00
#
_symmetry.space_group_name_H-M   'P 1'
#
loop_
_entity.id
_entity.type
_entity.pdbx_description
1 polymer ?
#
loop_
_entity_poly.entity_id
_entity_poly.type
_entity_poly.pdbx_seq_one_letter_code
_entity_poly.pdbx_strand_id
1 'polypeptide(L)'
;MDTDRLLEKLRKLYILTLDYEFHKSSYAKYMDSLRSNYADLLQEAADVCDRTDDGAERIAACIPEYVCHELDQISSRRKRDLKALDHKMNMVSYFVPLMGEIPSLQAKGLTERMVELWNEKMPEYKIGHSTYESIKGGFKKGIFCYITTAVCRSMHKPDDCYELAALRAYRDGYLSETEEGRHIVEEYYNIAPTIVKRIDREDGADEIYQGIWDEYLSPCIRLIEEDKKEECKELYVTMVRSLEKKYLYS
;
A
#
# COMPACT_ATOMS: atom_id res chain seq x y z
N MET A 1 -32.62 -1.25 -8.99
CA MET A 1 -31.44 -0.51 -8.50
C MET A 1 -30.37 -0.74 -9.55
N ASP A 2 -29.85 0.33 -10.14
CA ASP A 2 -28.92 0.22 -11.26
C ASP A 2 -27.52 -0.05 -10.71
N THR A 3 -27.13 -1.32 -10.64
CA THR A 3 -25.82 -1.74 -10.18
C THR A 3 -24.71 -1.03 -10.96
N ASP A 4 -24.89 -0.75 -12.27
CA ASP A 4 -23.87 -0.07 -13.06
C ASP A 4 -23.61 1.37 -12.59
N ARG A 5 -24.67 2.08 -12.20
CA ARG A 5 -24.55 3.40 -11.56
C ARG A 5 -23.81 3.32 -10.22
N LEU A 6 -24.07 2.30 -9.41
CA LEU A 6 -23.32 2.08 -8.16
C LEU A 6 -21.84 1.84 -8.45
N LEU A 7 -21.51 0.97 -9.40
CA LEU A 7 -20.12 0.69 -9.78
C LEU A 7 -19.39 1.94 -10.26
N GLU A 8 -20.06 2.83 -11.01
CA GLU A 8 -19.48 4.11 -11.43
C GLU A 8 -19.15 5.02 -10.24
N LYS A 9 -20.06 5.12 -9.25
CA LYS A 9 -19.81 5.90 -8.03
C LYS A 9 -18.65 5.32 -7.22
N LEU A 10 -18.56 3.99 -7.10
CA LEU A 10 -17.45 3.31 -6.41
C LEU A 10 -16.11 3.58 -7.10
N ARG A 11 -16.06 3.58 -8.45
CA ARG A 11 -14.87 3.98 -9.20
C ARG A 11 -14.46 5.43 -8.92
N LYS A 12 -15.42 6.36 -8.87
CA LYS A 12 -15.14 7.76 -8.52
C LYS A 12 -14.57 7.90 -7.10
N LEU A 13 -15.12 7.15 -6.15
CA LEU A 13 -14.60 7.09 -4.78
C LEU A 13 -13.17 6.52 -4.75
N TYR A 14 -12.92 5.43 -5.50
CA TYR A 14 -11.58 4.84 -5.62
C TYR A 14 -10.55 5.84 -6.14
N ILE A 15 -10.85 6.55 -7.23
CA ILE A 15 -9.97 7.57 -7.80
C ILE A 15 -9.70 8.69 -6.78
N LEU A 16 -10.72 9.14 -6.05
CA LEU A 16 -10.56 10.16 -5.01
C LEU A 16 -9.60 9.72 -3.89
N THR A 17 -9.65 8.44 -3.51
CA THR A 17 -8.72 7.90 -2.49
C THR A 17 -7.29 7.71 -3.03
N LEU A 18 -7.13 7.52 -4.34
CA LEU A 18 -5.81 7.33 -4.99
C LEU A 18 -4.93 8.58 -4.91
N ASP A 19 -5.53 9.77 -4.93
CA ASP A 19 -4.80 11.04 -4.88
C ASP A 19 -4.33 11.43 -3.46
N TYR A 20 -4.87 10.78 -2.42
CA TYR A 20 -4.58 11.12 -1.03
C TYR A 20 -3.15 10.77 -0.61
N GLU A 21 -2.52 11.61 0.21
CA GLU A 21 -1.21 11.34 0.80
C GLU A 21 -1.37 10.65 2.15
N PHE A 22 -0.90 9.40 2.25
CA PHE A 22 -1.01 8.63 3.49
C PHE A 22 -0.17 9.24 4.61
N HIS A 23 -0.84 9.65 5.68
CA HIS A 23 -0.24 9.97 6.97
C HIS A 23 -1.03 9.28 8.07
N LYS A 24 -0.39 8.44 8.89
CA LYS A 24 -1.08 7.69 9.95
C LYS A 24 -1.77 8.59 10.98
N SER A 25 -1.15 9.72 11.31
CA SER A 25 -1.70 10.69 12.27
C SER A 25 -3.05 11.27 11.81
N SER A 26 -3.29 11.37 10.49
CA SER A 26 -4.55 11.80 9.90
C SER A 26 -5.40 10.67 9.32
N TYR A 27 -4.89 9.44 9.26
CA TYR A 27 -5.54 8.30 8.63
C TYR A 27 -6.94 8.04 9.20
N ALA A 28 -7.05 7.95 10.53
CA ALA A 28 -8.35 7.71 11.18
C ALA A 28 -9.36 8.82 10.85
N LYS A 29 -8.94 10.09 10.95
CA LYS A 29 -9.79 11.24 10.64
C LYS A 29 -10.23 11.25 9.17
N TYR A 30 -9.35 10.86 8.25
CA TYR A 30 -9.68 10.77 6.84
C TYR A 30 -10.66 9.63 6.56
N MET A 31 -10.45 8.45 7.13
CA MET A 31 -11.40 7.33 7.05
C MET A 31 -12.77 7.68 7.62
N ASP A 32 -12.82 8.39 8.75
CA ASP A 32 -14.07 8.89 9.35
C ASP A 32 -14.78 9.85 8.38
N SER A 33 -14.04 10.75 7.74
CA SER A 33 -14.58 11.66 6.72
C SER A 33 -15.10 10.91 5.50
N LEU A 34 -14.42 9.87 5.02
CA LEU A 34 -14.89 9.05 3.90
C LEU A 34 -16.18 8.33 4.27
N ARG A 35 -16.25 7.68 5.44
CA ARG A 35 -17.46 7.00 5.90
C ARG A 35 -18.63 7.96 6.06
N SER A 36 -18.40 9.16 6.59
CA SER A 36 -19.46 10.17 6.74
C SER A 36 -19.91 10.75 5.40
N ASN A 37 -18.98 11.11 4.52
CA ASN A 37 -19.30 11.80 3.26
C ASN A 37 -19.93 10.85 2.22
N TYR A 38 -19.63 9.56 2.33
CA TYR A 38 -20.10 8.53 1.39
C TYR A 38 -21.02 7.50 2.06
N ALA A 39 -21.62 7.82 3.21
CA ALA A 39 -22.47 6.90 3.97
C ALA A 39 -23.58 6.26 3.10
N ASP A 40 -24.28 7.06 2.31
CA ASP A 40 -25.35 6.58 1.41
C ASP A 40 -24.81 5.61 0.35
N LEU A 41 -23.61 5.88 -0.18
CA LEU A 41 -22.96 5.01 -1.18
C LEU A 41 -22.51 3.69 -0.55
N LEU A 42 -21.96 3.74 0.67
CA LEU A 42 -21.54 2.54 1.41
C LEU A 42 -22.75 1.69 1.81
N GLN A 43 -23.87 2.32 2.19
CA GLN A 43 -25.14 1.63 2.43
C GLN A 43 -25.69 1.02 1.14
N GLU A 44 -25.67 1.75 0.02
CA GLU A 44 -26.11 1.21 -1.29
C GLU A 44 -25.27 -0.01 -1.70
N ALA A 45 -23.96 0.01 -1.44
CA ALA A 45 -23.07 -1.14 -1.67
C ALA A 45 -23.41 -2.33 -0.75
N ALA A 46 -23.66 -2.09 0.55
CA ALA A 46 -24.09 -3.12 1.49
C ALA A 46 -25.41 -3.78 1.04
N ASP A 47 -26.41 -2.97 0.65
CA ASP A 47 -27.71 -3.46 0.20
C ASP A 47 -27.62 -4.33 -1.06
N VAL A 48 -26.71 -4.03 -1.99
CA VAL A 48 -26.46 -4.86 -3.17
C VAL A 48 -25.73 -6.14 -2.80
N CYS A 49 -24.71 -6.03 -1.95
CA CYS A 49 -23.92 -7.17 -1.48
C CYS A 49 -24.79 -8.20 -0.74
N ASP A 50 -25.74 -7.74 0.08
CA ASP A 50 -26.61 -8.62 0.87
C ASP A 50 -27.76 -9.23 0.06
N ARG A 51 -28.10 -8.65 -1.09
CA ARG A 51 -29.27 -9.07 -1.88
C ARG A 51 -28.98 -10.21 -2.84
N THR A 52 -27.81 -10.21 -3.48
CA THR A 52 -27.47 -11.18 -4.54
C THR A 52 -25.96 -11.42 -4.60
N ASP A 53 -25.57 -12.68 -4.78
CA ASP A 53 -24.17 -13.06 -5.01
C ASP A 53 -23.58 -12.39 -6.26
N ASP A 54 -24.37 -12.23 -7.34
CA ASP A 54 -23.96 -11.49 -8.55
C ASP A 54 -23.61 -10.04 -8.24
N GLY A 55 -24.40 -9.38 -7.40
CA GLY A 55 -24.15 -8.02 -6.96
C GLY A 55 -22.84 -7.88 -6.18
N ALA A 56 -22.58 -8.81 -5.25
CA ALA A 56 -21.35 -8.86 -4.49
C ALA A 56 -20.13 -9.09 -5.41
N GLU A 57 -20.22 -10.04 -6.35
CA GLU A 57 -19.14 -10.32 -7.31
C GLU A 57 -18.85 -9.11 -8.21
N ARG A 58 -19.89 -8.42 -8.69
CA ARG A 58 -19.73 -7.20 -9.50
C ARG A 58 -19.08 -6.06 -8.73
N ILE A 59 -19.42 -5.88 -7.46
CA ILE A 59 -18.74 -4.90 -6.59
C ILE A 59 -17.28 -5.31 -6.40
N ALA A 60 -17.01 -6.60 -6.14
CA ALA A 60 -15.67 -7.11 -5.91
C ALA A 60 -14.75 -6.94 -7.13
N ALA A 61 -15.28 -7.19 -8.34
CA ALA A 61 -14.54 -7.08 -9.60
C ALA A 61 -14.32 -5.64 -10.08
N CYS A 62 -15.14 -4.69 -9.61
CA CYS A 62 -15.21 -3.31 -10.13
C CYS A 62 -13.85 -2.60 -10.24
N ILE A 63 -13.07 -2.60 -9.14
CA ILE A 63 -11.78 -1.92 -9.11
C ILE A 63 -10.67 -2.76 -9.72
N PRO A 64 -10.53 -4.07 -9.44
CA PRO A 64 -9.57 -4.93 -10.15
C PRO A 64 -9.67 -4.84 -11.68
N GLU A 65 -10.88 -4.80 -12.23
CA GLU A 65 -11.10 -4.64 -13.68
C GLU A 65 -10.67 -3.27 -14.20
N TYR A 66 -11.07 -2.21 -13.49
CA TYR A 66 -10.69 -0.84 -13.83
C TYR A 66 -9.15 -0.67 -13.85
N VAL A 67 -8.46 -1.14 -12.81
CA VAL A 67 -7.00 -0.96 -12.70
C VAL A 67 -6.26 -1.82 -13.72
N CYS A 68 -6.66 -3.08 -13.94
CA CYS A 68 -6.07 -3.93 -14.98
C CYS A 68 -6.12 -3.23 -16.35
N HIS A 69 -7.29 -2.68 -16.70
CA HIS A 69 -7.47 -1.96 -17.95
C HIS A 69 -6.61 -0.68 -18.02
N GLU A 70 -6.50 0.08 -16.92
CA GLU A 70 -5.64 1.26 -16.86
C GLU A 70 -4.15 0.92 -17.06
N LEU A 71 -3.67 -0.16 -16.44
CA LEU A 71 -2.26 -0.58 -16.54
C LEU A 71 -1.90 -1.13 -17.93
N ASP A 72 -2.82 -1.84 -18.59
CA ASP A 72 -2.63 -2.37 -19.95
C ASP A 72 -2.44 -1.27 -21.00
N GLN A 73 -2.97 -0.07 -20.74
CA GLN A 73 -2.80 1.08 -21.63
C GLN A 73 -1.42 1.75 -21.51
N ILE A 74 -0.62 1.41 -20.48
CA ILE A 74 0.68 2.02 -20.25
C ILE A 74 1.77 1.18 -20.95
N SER A 75 2.38 1.73 -21.99
CA SER A 75 3.43 1.05 -22.77
C SER A 75 4.77 0.97 -22.04
N SER A 76 5.14 2.01 -21.28
CA SER A 76 6.39 2.05 -20.53
C SER A 76 6.29 1.19 -19.27
N ARG A 77 7.14 0.15 -19.18
CA ARG A 77 7.23 -0.72 -18.00
C ARG A 77 7.45 0.07 -16.71
N ARG A 78 8.42 0.99 -16.70
CA ARG A 78 8.70 1.85 -15.54
C ARG A 78 7.45 2.63 -15.11
N LYS A 79 6.77 3.32 -16.04
CA LYS A 79 5.54 4.07 -15.71
C LYS A 79 4.43 3.15 -15.21
N ARG A 80 4.30 1.94 -15.76
CA ARG A 80 3.33 0.95 -15.32
C ARG A 80 3.63 0.48 -13.90
N ASP A 81 4.89 0.20 -13.58
CA ASP A 81 5.31 -0.28 -12.25
C ASP A 81 5.08 0.78 -11.16
N LEU A 82 5.32 2.06 -11.47
CA LEU A 82 5.01 3.19 -10.59
C LEU A 82 3.49 3.33 -10.38
N LYS A 83 2.73 3.34 -11.47
CA LYS A 83 1.27 3.45 -11.38
C LYS A 83 0.64 2.26 -10.65
N ALA A 84 1.13 1.05 -10.90
CA ALA A 84 0.72 -0.15 -10.18
C ALA A 84 1.04 -0.05 -8.68
N LEU A 85 2.18 0.56 -8.31
CA LEU A 85 2.50 0.83 -6.92
C LEU A 85 1.44 1.75 -6.28
N ASP A 86 1.10 2.88 -6.91
CA ASP A 86 0.06 3.79 -6.41
C ASP A 86 -1.26 3.06 -6.15
N HIS A 87 -1.71 2.25 -7.12
CA HIS A 87 -2.96 1.51 -6.96
C HIS A 87 -2.88 0.44 -5.87
N LYS A 88 -1.76 -0.28 -5.75
CA LYS A 88 -1.52 -1.24 -4.66
C LYS A 88 -1.69 -0.53 -3.32
N MET A 89 -1.07 0.64 -3.18
CA MET A 89 -1.08 1.40 -1.93
C MET A 89 -2.46 1.96 -1.59
N ASN A 90 -3.20 2.44 -2.59
CA ASN A 90 -4.56 2.89 -2.37
C ASN A 90 -5.50 1.74 -1.98
N MET A 91 -5.42 0.61 -2.68
CA MET A 91 -6.26 -0.56 -2.38
C MET A 91 -6.08 -1.03 -0.95
N VAL A 92 -4.83 -1.24 -0.51
CA VAL A 92 -4.54 -1.79 0.81
C VAL A 92 -4.67 -0.78 1.95
N SER A 93 -4.48 0.51 1.67
CA SER A 93 -4.51 1.52 2.74
C SER A 93 -5.90 2.11 2.92
N TYR A 94 -6.69 2.25 1.84
CA TYR A 94 -7.97 2.96 1.88
C TYR A 94 -9.12 2.12 1.39
N PHE A 95 -9.07 1.65 0.15
CA PHE A 95 -10.29 1.18 -0.49
C PHE A 95 -10.77 -0.15 0.08
N VAL A 96 -9.90 -1.14 0.26
CA VAL A 96 -10.24 -2.42 0.90
C VAL A 96 -10.65 -2.20 2.37
N PRO A 97 -9.89 -1.44 3.20
CA PRO A 97 -10.35 -1.07 4.54
C PRO A 97 -11.71 -0.38 4.58
N LEU A 98 -11.99 0.54 3.65
CA LEU A 98 -13.26 1.27 3.61
C LEU A 98 -14.43 0.35 3.25
N MET A 99 -14.23 -0.51 2.25
CA MET A 99 -15.24 -1.51 1.86
C MET A 99 -15.46 -2.56 2.97
N GLY A 100 -14.47 -2.79 3.83
CA GLY A 100 -14.61 -3.65 5.00
C GLY A 100 -15.49 -3.05 6.11
N GLU A 101 -15.73 -1.74 6.07
CA GLU A 101 -16.52 -0.99 7.06
C GLU A 101 -17.95 -0.69 6.56
N ILE A 102 -18.37 -1.26 5.43
CA ILE A 102 -19.77 -1.15 4.98
C ILE A 102 -20.70 -1.85 5.98
N PRO A 103 -21.94 -1.38 6.15
CA PRO A 103 -22.89 -1.93 7.11
C PRO A 103 -23.52 -3.26 6.62
N SER A 104 -22.69 -4.27 6.33
CA SER A 104 -23.11 -5.60 5.87
C SER A 104 -22.30 -6.70 6.57
N LEU A 105 -22.93 -7.83 6.87
CA LEU A 105 -22.26 -9.02 7.40
C LEU A 105 -21.33 -9.68 6.37
N GLN A 106 -21.51 -9.37 5.09
CA GLN A 106 -20.71 -9.91 3.98
C GLN A 106 -19.47 -9.05 3.68
N ALA A 107 -19.28 -7.91 4.34
CA ALA A 107 -18.17 -6.98 4.09
C ALA A 107 -16.78 -7.66 4.10
N LYS A 108 -16.59 -8.63 5.00
CA LYS A 108 -15.35 -9.41 5.06
C LYS A 108 -15.16 -10.28 3.81
N GLY A 109 -16.18 -11.07 3.44
CA GLY A 109 -16.12 -11.92 2.25
C GLY A 109 -15.96 -11.11 0.96
N LEU A 110 -16.62 -9.95 0.89
CA LEU A 110 -16.48 -9.00 -0.22
C LEU A 110 -15.03 -8.53 -0.37
N THR A 111 -14.41 -8.08 0.72
CA THR A 111 -13.04 -7.56 0.68
C THR A 111 -12.00 -8.64 0.43
N GLU A 112 -12.21 -9.87 0.92
CA GLU A 112 -11.38 -11.04 0.56
C GLU A 112 -11.49 -11.32 -0.94
N ARG A 113 -12.71 -11.34 -1.49
CA ARG A 113 -12.95 -11.57 -2.93
C ARG A 113 -12.34 -10.47 -3.82
N MET A 114 -12.39 -9.21 -3.39
CA MET A 114 -11.73 -8.10 -4.08
C MET A 114 -10.22 -8.34 -4.23
N VAL A 115 -9.56 -8.82 -3.16
CA VAL A 115 -8.12 -9.09 -3.14
C VAL A 115 -7.77 -10.31 -4.00
N GLU A 116 -8.60 -11.34 -3.99
CA GLU A 116 -8.45 -12.50 -4.89
C GLU A 116 -8.49 -12.06 -6.36
N LEU A 117 -9.55 -11.35 -6.76
CA LEU A 117 -9.74 -10.87 -8.13
C LEU A 117 -8.61 -9.92 -8.57
N TRP A 118 -8.11 -9.08 -7.67
CA TRP A 118 -6.92 -8.29 -7.92
C TRP A 118 -5.72 -9.16 -8.25
N ASN A 119 -5.42 -10.16 -7.41
CA ASN A 119 -4.25 -11.01 -7.53
C ASN A 119 -4.33 -11.96 -8.74
N GLU A 120 -5.53 -12.34 -9.17
CA GLU A 120 -5.79 -13.08 -10.41
C GLU A 120 -5.51 -12.23 -11.65
N LYS A 121 -6.00 -10.98 -11.68
CA LYS A 121 -5.86 -10.08 -12.84
C LYS A 121 -4.45 -9.48 -12.95
N MET A 122 -3.79 -9.23 -11.83
CA MET A 122 -2.51 -8.56 -11.76
C MET A 122 -1.49 -9.39 -10.95
N PRO A 123 -1.07 -10.56 -11.46
CA PRO A 123 -0.21 -11.50 -10.73
C PRO A 123 1.19 -10.95 -10.42
N GLU A 124 1.66 -9.95 -11.17
CA GLU A 124 2.94 -9.25 -10.92
C GLU A 124 2.81 -8.17 -9.83
N TYR A 125 1.58 -7.74 -9.50
CA TYR A 125 1.31 -6.61 -8.61
C TYR A 125 0.45 -7.00 -7.42
N LYS A 126 0.68 -8.20 -6.87
CA LYS A 126 -0.15 -8.76 -5.79
C LYS A 126 -0.27 -7.85 -4.56
N ILE A 127 -1.44 -7.89 -3.94
CA ILE A 127 -1.75 -7.24 -2.66
C ILE A 127 -2.17 -8.26 -1.61
N GLY A 128 -1.93 -7.92 -0.35
CA GLY A 128 -2.50 -8.62 0.80
C GLY A 128 -3.83 -7.99 1.22
N HIS A 129 -4.64 -8.75 1.95
CA HIS A 129 -5.84 -8.21 2.60
C HIS A 129 -5.47 -7.36 3.81
N SER A 130 -6.21 -6.27 4.00
CA SER A 130 -6.02 -5.32 5.09
C SER A 130 -7.36 -4.85 5.65
N THR A 131 -7.36 -4.46 6.92
CA THR A 131 -8.54 -3.93 7.63
C THR A 131 -8.24 -2.54 8.17
N TYR A 132 -9.30 -1.74 8.40
CA TYR A 132 -9.15 -0.42 9.03
C TYR A 132 -8.34 -0.48 10.32
N GLU A 133 -8.63 -1.43 11.21
CA GLU A 133 -7.91 -1.61 12.47
C GLU A 133 -6.43 -1.98 12.26
N SER A 134 -6.11 -2.79 11.24
CA SER A 134 -4.71 -3.13 10.93
C SER A 134 -3.90 -1.93 10.43
N ILE A 135 -4.52 -1.03 9.66
CA ILE A 135 -3.86 0.17 9.14
C ILE A 135 -3.75 1.23 10.24
N LYS A 136 -4.83 1.46 10.98
CA LYS A 136 -4.90 2.39 12.12
C LYS A 136 -3.90 2.02 13.22
N GLY A 137 -3.81 0.73 13.56
CA GLY A 137 -2.88 0.21 14.56
C GLY A 137 -1.40 0.25 14.12
N GLY A 138 -1.13 0.62 12.86
CA GLY A 138 0.18 0.44 12.24
C GLY A 138 0.30 -0.97 11.67
N PHE A 139 0.71 -1.06 10.40
CA PHE A 139 0.83 -2.31 9.65
C PHE A 139 1.61 -3.37 10.46
N LYS A 140 0.92 -4.35 11.05
CA LYS A 140 1.56 -5.51 11.65
C LYS A 140 1.87 -6.56 10.58
N LYS A 141 3.11 -7.07 10.63
CA LYS A 141 3.68 -8.25 9.94
C LYS A 141 3.30 -8.45 8.46
N GLY A 142 4.27 -8.22 7.59
CA GLY A 142 4.37 -8.85 6.27
C GLY A 142 3.88 -8.05 5.07
N ILE A 143 3.30 -6.86 5.26
CA ILE A 143 2.46 -6.30 4.18
C ILE A 143 3.23 -5.34 3.24
N PHE A 144 4.03 -4.34 3.69
CA PHE A 144 4.75 -3.45 2.74
C PHE A 144 6.07 -2.83 3.25
N CYS A 145 7.14 -2.79 2.44
CA CYS A 145 8.30 -1.91 2.65
C CYS A 145 8.35 -0.88 1.53
N TYR A 146 7.66 0.25 1.64
CA TYR A 146 7.49 1.24 0.58
C TYR A 146 8.81 1.61 -0.14
N ILE A 147 9.80 2.11 0.61
CA ILE A 147 11.10 2.53 0.04
C ILE A 147 11.85 1.33 -0.57
N THR A 148 11.95 0.21 0.16
CA THR A 148 12.64 -0.99 -0.33
C THR A 148 11.98 -1.57 -1.58
N THR A 149 10.65 -1.52 -1.67
CA THR A 149 9.88 -2.00 -2.82
C THR A 149 10.16 -1.12 -4.03
N ALA A 150 10.12 0.20 -3.87
CA ALA A 150 10.45 1.14 -4.93
C ALA A 150 11.90 0.94 -5.42
N VAL A 151 12.86 0.79 -4.51
CA VAL A 151 14.26 0.52 -4.85
C VAL A 151 14.42 -0.80 -5.60
N CYS A 152 13.90 -1.91 -5.08
CA CYS A 152 14.03 -3.22 -5.74
C CYS A 152 13.40 -3.22 -7.13
N ARG A 153 12.25 -2.54 -7.31
CA ARG A 153 11.60 -2.37 -8.61
C ARG A 153 12.41 -1.53 -9.59
N SER A 154 13.02 -0.43 -9.14
CA SER A 154 13.93 0.37 -9.99
C SER A 154 15.11 -0.46 -10.52
N MET A 155 15.55 -1.45 -9.74
CA MET A 155 16.59 -2.41 -10.09
C MET A 155 16.06 -3.65 -10.84
N HIS A 156 14.79 -3.65 -11.26
CA HIS A 156 14.13 -4.75 -11.97
C HIS A 156 14.11 -6.10 -11.21
N LYS A 157 14.16 -6.07 -9.87
CA LYS A 157 14.03 -7.26 -9.02
C LYS A 157 12.55 -7.62 -8.84
N PRO A 158 12.22 -8.91 -8.65
CA PRO A 158 10.85 -9.33 -8.40
C PRO A 158 10.36 -8.90 -7.00
N ASP A 159 9.04 -8.78 -6.82
CA ASP A 159 8.39 -8.35 -5.57
C ASP A 159 8.58 -9.34 -4.39
N ASP A 160 9.10 -10.54 -4.66
CA ASP A 160 9.45 -11.60 -3.69
C ASP A 160 10.97 -11.86 -3.61
N CYS A 161 11.79 -10.92 -4.07
CA CYS A 161 13.24 -11.07 -4.03
C CYS A 161 13.77 -11.22 -2.59
N TYR A 162 14.90 -11.91 -2.46
CA TYR A 162 15.54 -12.21 -1.18
C TYR A 162 15.77 -10.96 -0.34
N GLU A 163 16.22 -9.87 -0.95
CA GLU A 163 16.59 -8.64 -0.25
C GLU A 163 15.38 -7.97 0.41
N LEU A 164 14.26 -8.01 -0.29
CA LEU A 164 13.00 -7.48 0.18
C LEU A 164 12.40 -8.38 1.29
N ALA A 165 12.55 -9.69 1.16
CA ALA A 165 12.19 -10.65 2.21
C ALA A 165 13.05 -10.49 3.48
N ALA A 166 14.36 -10.32 3.34
CA ALA A 166 15.31 -10.15 4.45
C ALA A 166 15.01 -8.88 5.26
N LEU A 167 14.82 -7.75 4.58
CA LEU A 167 14.49 -6.48 5.23
C LEU A 167 13.10 -6.51 5.90
N ARG A 168 12.11 -7.16 5.27
CA ARG A 168 10.79 -7.39 5.89
C ARG A 168 10.91 -8.24 7.16
N ALA A 169 11.65 -9.35 7.10
CA ALA A 169 11.84 -10.24 8.25
C ALA A 169 12.57 -9.54 9.40
N TYR A 170 13.59 -8.74 9.09
CA TYR A 170 14.30 -7.94 10.08
C TYR A 170 13.38 -6.94 10.78
N ARG A 171 12.60 -6.18 10.01
CA ARG A 171 11.67 -5.18 10.54
C ARG A 171 10.53 -5.80 11.36
N ASP A 172 9.88 -6.80 10.79
CA ASP A 172 8.67 -7.41 11.36
C ASP A 172 8.97 -8.39 12.50
N GLY A 173 10.19 -8.92 12.54
CA GLY A 173 10.74 -9.68 13.65
C GLY A 173 11.41 -8.74 14.65
N TYR A 174 12.66 -8.39 14.38
CA TYR A 174 13.55 -7.71 15.33
C TYR A 174 13.06 -6.33 15.77
N LEU A 175 12.79 -5.42 14.82
CA LEU A 175 12.37 -4.06 15.20
C LEU A 175 11.02 -4.05 15.90
N SER A 176 10.13 -4.99 15.58
CA SER A 176 8.81 -5.04 16.20
C SER A 176 8.80 -5.62 17.62
N GLU A 177 9.90 -6.23 18.08
CA GLU A 177 10.02 -6.80 19.43
C GLU A 177 10.08 -5.73 20.52
N THR A 178 10.67 -4.56 20.24
CA THR A 178 10.83 -3.47 21.21
C THR A 178 9.81 -2.35 20.98
N GLU A 179 9.50 -1.59 22.03
CA GLU A 179 8.61 -0.42 21.90
C GLU A 179 9.25 0.67 21.03
N GLU A 180 10.55 0.91 21.20
CA GLU A 180 11.33 1.83 20.37
C GLU A 180 11.32 1.43 18.90
N GLY A 181 11.56 0.15 18.60
CA GLY A 181 11.57 -0.33 17.24
C GLY A 181 10.17 -0.31 16.60
N ARG A 182 9.10 -0.55 17.37
CA ARG A 182 7.71 -0.33 16.90
C ARG A 182 7.47 1.13 16.51
N HIS A 183 7.96 2.09 17.29
CA HIS A 183 7.85 3.51 16.96
C HIS A 183 8.64 3.88 15.69
N ILE A 184 9.84 3.33 15.49
CA ILE A 184 10.62 3.51 14.26
C ILE A 184 9.86 2.97 13.04
N VAL A 185 9.29 1.77 13.16
CA VAL A 185 8.50 1.15 12.09
C VAL A 185 7.25 1.98 11.78
N GLU A 186 6.55 2.44 12.82
CA GLU A 186 5.41 3.33 12.67
C GLU A 186 5.78 4.61 11.92
N GLU A 187 6.84 5.29 12.33
CA GLU A 187 7.32 6.52 11.70
C GLU A 187 7.68 6.28 10.23
N TYR A 188 8.41 5.19 9.93
CA TYR A 188 8.69 4.77 8.55
C TYR A 188 7.41 4.66 7.71
N TYR A 189 6.38 3.99 8.21
CA TYR A 189 5.12 3.83 7.47
C TYR A 189 4.37 5.15 7.28
N ASN A 190 4.58 6.14 8.14
CA ASN A 190 3.94 7.45 8.05
C ASN A 190 4.52 8.32 6.94
N ILE A 191 5.80 8.13 6.61
CA ILE A 191 6.55 9.03 5.73
C ILE A 191 6.99 8.37 4.42
N ALA A 192 7.23 7.05 4.44
CA ALA A 192 7.76 6.33 3.28
C ALA A 192 6.87 6.39 2.02
N PRO A 193 5.52 6.34 2.09
CA PRO A 193 4.69 6.49 0.89
C PRO A 193 4.88 7.85 0.22
N THR A 194 4.89 8.94 1.00
CA THR A 194 5.09 10.30 0.48
C THR A 194 6.49 10.51 -0.06
N ILE A 195 7.52 9.96 0.60
CA ILE A 195 8.90 9.98 0.10
C ILE A 195 8.99 9.31 -1.27
N VAL A 196 8.44 8.10 -1.42
CA VAL A 196 8.43 7.36 -2.69
C VAL A 196 7.73 8.19 -3.77
N LYS A 197 6.53 8.70 -3.51
CA LYS A 197 5.76 9.53 -4.43
C LYS A 197 6.51 10.79 -4.89
N ARG A 198 7.33 11.39 -4.01
CA ARG A 198 8.17 12.55 -4.37
C ARG A 198 9.37 12.14 -5.21
N ILE A 199 10.07 11.06 -4.85
CA ILE A 199 11.18 10.52 -5.65
C ILE A 199 10.71 10.13 -7.05
N ASP A 200 9.56 9.48 -7.17
CA ASP A 200 9.00 9.02 -8.46
C ASP A 200 8.69 10.16 -9.44
N ARG A 201 8.56 11.39 -8.95
CA ARG A 201 8.32 12.60 -9.75
C ARG A 201 9.60 13.30 -10.20
N GLU A 202 10.75 12.89 -9.68
CA GLU A 202 12.05 13.42 -10.08
C GLU A 202 12.50 12.80 -11.41
N ASP A 203 13.09 13.60 -12.31
CA ASP A 203 13.61 13.11 -13.59
C ASP A 203 14.69 12.03 -13.41
N GLY A 204 15.42 12.07 -12.28
CA GLY A 204 16.49 11.12 -11.91
C GLY A 204 16.09 10.10 -10.82
N ALA A 205 14.84 9.65 -10.79
CA ALA A 205 14.37 8.74 -9.75
C ALA A 205 15.19 7.42 -9.67
N ASP A 206 15.63 6.89 -10.82
CA ASP A 206 16.39 5.63 -10.86
C ASP A 206 17.77 5.80 -10.20
N GLU A 207 18.47 6.92 -10.45
CA GLU A 207 19.74 7.23 -9.79
C GLU A 207 19.56 7.47 -8.29
N ILE A 208 18.45 8.10 -7.90
CA ILE A 208 18.10 8.29 -6.49
C ILE A 208 17.90 6.93 -5.80
N TYR A 209 17.12 6.03 -6.41
CA TYR A 209 16.88 4.71 -5.85
C TYR A 209 18.16 3.86 -5.80
N GLN A 210 19.02 3.95 -6.82
CA GLN A 210 20.34 3.32 -6.80
C GLN A 210 21.20 3.86 -5.65
N GLY A 211 21.18 5.17 -5.39
CA GLY A 211 21.85 5.76 -4.24
C GLY A 211 21.32 5.23 -2.90
N ILE A 212 20.00 5.10 -2.75
CA ILE A 212 19.37 4.51 -1.55
C ILE A 212 19.80 3.06 -1.37
N TRP A 213 19.89 2.30 -2.47
CA TRP A 213 20.37 0.92 -2.44
C TRP A 213 21.80 0.82 -1.93
N ASP A 214 22.72 1.56 -2.56
CA ASP A 214 24.15 1.47 -2.31
C ASP A 214 24.53 1.98 -0.91
N GLU A 215 23.91 3.09 -0.48
CA GLU A 215 24.22 3.76 0.78
C GLU A 215 23.56 3.08 1.99
N TYR A 216 22.35 2.52 1.83
CA TYR A 216 21.55 2.07 2.98
C TYR A 216 21.09 0.62 2.90
N LEU A 217 20.36 0.22 1.84
CA LEU A 217 19.68 -1.08 1.84
C LEU A 217 20.65 -2.26 1.69
N SER A 218 21.62 -2.16 0.77
CA SER A 218 22.64 -3.18 0.56
C SER A 218 23.52 -3.40 1.81
N PRO A 219 24.01 -2.34 2.49
CA PRO A 219 24.69 -2.51 3.77
C PRO A 219 23.79 -3.04 4.89
N CYS A 220 22.52 -2.61 4.99
CA CYS A 220 21.56 -3.19 5.95
C CYS A 220 21.44 -4.71 5.79
N ILE A 221 21.33 -5.20 4.55
CA ILE A 221 21.22 -6.64 4.27
C ILE A 221 22.48 -7.39 4.74
N ARG A 222 23.68 -6.86 4.46
CA ARG A 222 24.93 -7.46 4.98
C ARG A 222 24.96 -7.52 6.50
N LEU A 223 24.53 -6.44 7.18
CA LEU A 223 24.47 -6.42 8.64
C LEU A 223 23.47 -7.45 9.20
N ILE A 224 22.34 -7.66 8.51
CA ILE A 224 21.38 -8.72 8.87
C ILE A 224 22.01 -10.11 8.71
N GLU A 225 22.72 -10.34 7.60
CA GLU A 225 23.41 -11.61 7.33
C GLU A 225 24.54 -11.91 8.33
N GLU A 226 25.18 -10.87 8.86
CA GLU A 226 26.21 -10.93 9.91
C GLU A 226 25.63 -10.97 11.34
N ASP A 227 24.31 -11.02 11.51
CA ASP A 227 23.58 -10.95 12.79
C ASP A 227 23.83 -9.66 13.61
N LYS A 228 24.31 -8.59 12.95
CA LYS A 228 24.58 -7.26 13.52
C LYS A 228 23.33 -6.40 13.54
N LYS A 229 22.34 -6.83 14.30
CA LYS A 229 20.99 -6.24 14.29
C LYS A 229 20.96 -4.79 14.76
N GLU A 230 21.67 -4.41 15.82
CA GLU A 230 21.68 -3.01 16.28
C GLU A 230 22.33 -2.05 15.27
N GLU A 231 23.43 -2.43 14.64
CA GLU A 231 24.05 -1.63 13.57
C GLU A 231 23.09 -1.47 12.38
N CYS A 232 22.35 -2.53 12.03
CA CYS A 232 21.31 -2.45 11.00
C CYS A 232 20.17 -1.51 11.42
N LYS A 233 19.78 -1.47 12.70
CA LYS A 233 18.76 -0.54 13.22
C LYS A 233 19.22 0.90 13.04
N GLU A 234 20.45 1.22 13.44
CA GLU A 234 21.01 2.56 13.30
C GLU A 234 21.01 3.02 11.84
N LEU A 235 21.53 2.18 10.93
CA LEU A 235 21.57 2.51 9.51
C LEU A 235 20.17 2.66 8.90
N TYR A 236 19.22 1.81 9.29
CA TYR A 236 17.83 1.91 8.85
C TYR A 236 17.18 3.22 9.31
N VAL A 237 17.38 3.62 10.57
CA VAL A 237 16.87 4.90 11.09
C VAL A 237 17.52 6.08 10.36
N THR A 238 18.83 6.04 10.13
CA THR A 238 19.54 7.08 9.39
C THR A 238 18.99 7.25 7.98
N MET A 239 18.74 6.16 7.25
CA MET A 239 18.11 6.20 5.93
C MET A 239 16.78 6.96 5.98
N VAL A 240 15.90 6.55 6.90
CA VAL A 240 14.54 7.11 7.01
C VAL A 240 14.59 8.60 7.33
N ARG A 241 15.42 9.02 8.30
CA ARG A 241 15.60 10.43 8.67
C ARG A 241 16.21 11.28 7.56
N SER A 242 17.21 10.75 6.85
CA SER A 242 17.84 11.44 5.72
C SER A 242 16.83 11.66 4.59
N LEU A 243 16.05 10.64 4.24
CA LEU A 243 15.02 10.74 3.21
C LEU A 243 13.85 11.63 3.64
N GLU A 244 13.41 11.54 4.89
CA GLU A 244 12.41 12.43 5.49
C GLU A 244 12.84 13.90 5.34
N LYS A 245 14.05 14.22 5.78
CA LYS A 245 14.59 15.58 5.69
C LYS A 245 14.67 16.06 4.24
N LYS A 246 15.16 15.20 3.34
CA LYS A 246 15.41 15.55 1.95
C LYS A 246 14.11 15.72 1.16
N TYR A 247 13.09 14.93 1.43
CA TYR A 247 11.90 14.89 0.60
C TYR A 247 10.68 15.50 1.26
N LEU A 248 10.55 15.60 2.58
CA LEU A 248 9.33 16.14 3.21
C LEU A 248 9.45 17.62 3.64
N TYR A 249 10.67 18.08 3.92
CA TYR A 249 10.94 19.44 4.42
C TYR A 249 11.70 20.34 3.44
N SER A 250 11.96 19.86 2.21
CA SER A 250 12.58 20.62 1.11
C SER A 250 11.56 21.38 0.29
#